data_AF-A0A8E0VPA2-F1
#
_entry.id   AF-A0A8E0VPA2-F1
#
_cell.length_a   1.000
_cell.length_b   1.000
_cell.length_c   1.000
_cell.angle_alpha   90.00
_cell.angle_beta   90.00
_cell.angle_gamma   90.00
#
_symmetry.space_group_name_H-M   'P 1'
#
loop_
_entity.id
_entity.type
_entity.pdbx_description
1 polymer ?
#
loop_
_entity_poly.entity_id
_entity_poly.type
_entity_poly.pdbx_seq_one_letter_code
_entity_poly.pdbx_strand_id
1 'polypeptide(L)'
;MYLGTDKGNVHFVNVQRFVTSGYVINWNKAIDLSQSAHPGRVVQIAENPQDPNKLLIGYSSGFLTLWDLRTKAAEARFKYSDVSELQTVVVWFVLFCGTYQCVLGFATQ
;
A
#
# COMPACT_ATOMS: atom_id res chain seq x y z
N MET A 1 1.79 -14.54 -1.65
CA MET A 1 2.14 -13.48 -2.62
C MET A 1 0.98 -12.50 -2.71
N TYR A 2 1.25 -11.20 -2.88
CA TYR A 2 0.23 -10.17 -3.04
C TYR A 2 0.10 -9.80 -4.52
N LEU A 3 -1.12 -9.59 -4.99
CA LEU A 3 -1.40 -9.18 -6.36
C LEU A 3 -2.22 -7.89 -6.35
N GLY A 4 -1.65 -6.83 -6.89
CA GLY A 4 -2.34 -5.59 -7.16
C GLY A 4 -3.08 -5.64 -8.49
N THR A 5 -4.30 -5.13 -8.53
CA THR A 5 -5.13 -5.07 -9.75
C THR A 5 -5.15 -3.66 -10.34
N ASP A 6 -5.53 -3.56 -11.61
CA ASP A 6 -5.82 -2.31 -12.31
C ASP A 6 -6.98 -1.53 -11.69
N LYS A 7 -7.92 -2.25 -11.07
CA LYS A 7 -9.03 -1.69 -10.30
C LYS A 7 -8.66 -1.26 -8.88
N GLY A 8 -7.39 -1.32 -8.48
CA GLY A 8 -6.93 -0.84 -7.17
C GLY A 8 -7.06 -1.84 -6.02
N ASN A 9 -7.66 -3.02 -6.23
CA ASN A 9 -7.76 -4.03 -5.18
C ASN A 9 -6.48 -4.84 -5.06
N VAL A 10 -6.18 -5.30 -3.84
CA VAL A 10 -5.08 -6.22 -3.56
C VAL A 10 -5.62 -7.57 -3.11
N HIS A 11 -5.18 -8.61 -3.82
CA HIS A 11 -5.53 -10.01 -3.58
C HIS A 11 -4.36 -10.78 -3.00
N PHE A 12 -4.66 -11.73 -2.12
CA PHE A 12 -3.67 -12.62 -1.53
C PHE A 12 -3.72 -13.94 -2.27
N VAL A 13 -2.62 -14.35 -2.87
CA VAL A 13 -2.56 -15.57 -3.68
C VAL A 13 -1.60 -16.56 -3.09
N ASN A 14 -2.09 -17.80 -2.99
CA ASN A 14 -1.28 -18.97 -2.70
C ASN A 14 -0.75 -19.54 -4.03
N VAL A 15 0.54 -19.35 -4.26
CA VAL A 15 1.21 -19.76 -5.51
C VAL A 15 1.34 -21.29 -5.61
N GLN A 16 1.45 -22.00 -4.48
CA GLN A 16 1.56 -23.47 -4.48
C GLN A 16 0.25 -24.15 -4.88
N ARG A 17 -0.88 -23.56 -4.50
CA ARG A 17 -2.22 -24.12 -4.74
C ARG A 17 -2.97 -23.45 -5.89
N PHE A 18 -2.41 -22.39 -6.48
CA PHE A 18 -3.05 -21.58 -7.52
C PHE A 18 -4.45 -21.07 -7.12
N VAL A 19 -4.63 -20.74 -5.84
CA VAL A 19 -5.89 -20.20 -5.30
C VAL A 19 -5.68 -18.82 -4.68
N THR A 20 -6.65 -17.94 -4.89
CA THR A 20 -6.78 -16.68 -4.16
C THR A 20 -7.39 -16.94 -2.79
N SER A 21 -6.84 -16.31 -1.75
CA SER A 21 -7.50 -16.19 -0.45
C SER A 21 -8.83 -15.46 -0.58
N GLY A 22 -9.78 -15.77 0.30
CA GLY A 22 -11.03 -15.00 0.41
C GLY A 22 -10.84 -13.58 0.96
N TYR A 23 -9.65 -13.24 1.46
CA TYR A 23 -9.35 -11.90 1.93
C TYR A 23 -8.86 -10.99 0.79
N VAL A 24 -9.52 -9.84 0.64
CA VAL A 24 -9.21 -8.81 -0.37
C VAL A 24 -9.15 -7.46 0.32
N ILE A 25 -8.06 -6.72 0.07
CA ILE A 25 -7.98 -5.32 0.46
C ILE A 25 -8.63 -4.51 -0.66
N ASN A 26 -9.74 -3.86 -0.33
CA ASN A 26 -10.48 -3.07 -1.27
C ASN A 26 -9.95 -1.64 -1.29
N TRP A 27 -9.76 -1.07 -2.48
CA TRP A 27 -9.25 0.30 -2.63
C TRP A 27 -10.08 1.32 -1.86
N ASN A 28 -11.40 1.12 -1.82
CA ASN A 28 -12.35 2.01 -1.14
C ASN A 28 -12.17 2.06 0.38
N LYS A 29 -11.60 1.01 0.99
CA LYS A 29 -11.25 0.99 2.42
C LYS A 29 -9.84 1.51 2.68
N ALA A 30 -8.96 1.38 1.69
CA ALA A 30 -7.58 1.82 1.77
C ALA A 30 -7.46 3.34 1.69
N ILE A 31 -8.25 3.99 0.83
CA ILE A 31 -8.28 5.45 0.74
C ILE A 31 -9.15 6.08 1.84
N ASP A 32 -9.12 7.40 1.93
CA ASP A 32 -10.02 8.14 2.81
C ASP A 32 -11.44 8.22 2.20
N LEU A 33 -12.47 8.06 3.02
CA LEU A 33 -13.88 8.09 2.59
C LEU A 33 -14.30 9.47 2.04
N SER A 34 -13.54 10.51 2.36
CA SER A 34 -13.72 11.86 1.82
C SER A 34 -13.30 11.98 0.35
N GLN A 35 -12.51 11.02 -0.17
CA GLN A 35 -12.06 11.03 -1.57
C GLN A 35 -13.11 10.37 -2.46
N SER A 36 -13.73 11.17 -3.32
CA SER A 36 -14.69 10.70 -4.33
C SER A 36 -14.02 10.10 -5.57
N ALA A 37 -12.71 10.30 -5.73
CA ALA A 37 -11.95 9.87 -6.89
C ALA A 37 -11.29 8.50 -6.69
N HIS A 38 -11.37 7.66 -7.71
CA HIS A 38 -10.75 6.34 -7.73
C HIS A 38 -9.20 6.48 -7.74
N PRO A 39 -8.45 5.77 -6.87
CA PRO A 39 -7.00 5.92 -6.75
C PRO A 39 -6.21 5.31 -7.92
N GLY A 40 -6.89 4.49 -8.72
CA GLY A 40 -6.33 3.88 -9.93
C GLY A 40 -5.72 2.51 -9.67
N ARG A 41 -4.78 2.11 -10.51
CA ARG A 41 -4.11 0.80 -10.48
C ARG A 41 -3.17 0.71 -9.29
N VAL A 42 -3.09 -0.46 -8.67
CA VAL A 42 -2.00 -0.74 -7.72
C VAL A 42 -0.70 -0.87 -8.50
N VAL A 43 0.24 0.05 -8.26
CA VAL A 43 1.55 0.08 -8.94
C VAL A 43 2.65 -0.53 -8.08
N GLN A 44 2.48 -0.49 -6.76
CA GLN A 44 3.51 -0.96 -5.84
C GLN A 44 2.89 -1.54 -4.57
N ILE A 45 3.49 -2.62 -4.08
CA ILE A 45 3.14 -3.26 -2.82
C ILE A 45 4.45 -3.60 -2.11
N ALA A 46 4.57 -3.26 -0.83
CA ALA A 46 5.74 -3.59 -0.03
C ALA A 46 5.33 -4.02 1.38
N GLU A 47 5.95 -5.09 1.86
CA GLU A 47 5.79 -5.56 3.24
C GLU A 47 6.77 -4.83 4.15
N ASN A 48 6.35 -4.60 5.40
CA ASN A 48 7.26 -4.07 6.40
C ASN A 48 8.18 -5.21 6.91
N PRO A 49 9.51 -5.08 6.81
CA PRO A 49 10.44 -6.12 7.26
C PRO A 49 10.45 -6.35 8.78
N GLN A 50 9.97 -5.38 9.58
CA GLN A 50 9.87 -5.51 11.04
C GLN A 50 8.51 -6.01 11.52
N ASP A 51 7.45 -5.73 10.76
CA ASP A 51 6.08 -6.11 11.11
C ASP A 51 5.36 -6.69 9.88
N PRO A 52 5.27 -8.02 9.75
CA PRO A 52 4.62 -8.65 8.61
C PRO A 52 3.11 -8.36 8.53
N ASN A 53 2.51 -7.76 9.57
CA ASN A 53 1.12 -7.32 9.53
C ASN A 53 0.94 -5.97 8.82
N LYS A 54 2.03 -5.27 8.47
CA LYS A 54 1.96 -3.96 7.82
C LYS A 54 2.35 -4.06 6.36
N LEU A 55 1.45 -3.56 5.52
CA LEU A 55 1.56 -3.58 4.07
C LEU A 55 1.43 -2.17 3.52
N LEU A 56 2.44 -1.71 2.79
CA LEU A 56 2.43 -0.44 2.08
C LEU A 56 1.91 -0.67 0.66
N ILE A 57 0.88 0.08 0.26
CA ILE A 57 0.22 -0.02 -1.04
C ILE A 57 0.29 1.33 -1.75
N GLY A 58 0.91 1.34 -2.92
CA GLY A 58 1.02 2.52 -3.80
C GLY A 58 0.11 2.40 -5.01
N TYR A 59 -0.58 3.49 -5.34
CA TYR A 59 -1.52 3.59 -6.45
C TYR A 59 -0.99 4.51 -7.55
N SER A 60 -1.43 4.28 -8.79
CA SER A 60 -0.99 5.04 -9.97
C SER A 60 -1.32 6.53 -9.93
N SER A 61 -2.26 6.96 -9.09
CA SER A 61 -2.59 8.38 -8.93
C SER A 61 -1.77 9.08 -7.83
N GLY A 62 -0.73 8.43 -7.29
CA GLY A 62 0.12 8.99 -6.23
C GLY A 62 -0.40 8.75 -4.81
N PHE A 63 -1.52 8.04 -4.62
CA PHE A 63 -1.93 7.63 -3.27
C PHE A 63 -1.01 6.54 -2.74
N LEU A 64 -0.63 6.67 -1.48
CA LEU A 64 0.12 5.68 -0.73
C LEU A 64 -0.62 5.38 0.56
N THR A 65 -0.83 4.10 0.86
CA THR A 65 -1.60 3.66 2.03
C THR A 65 -0.80 2.63 2.80
N LEU A 66 -0.58 2.87 4.09
CA LEU A 66 -0.07 1.89 5.01
C LEU A 66 -1.25 1.14 5.64
N TRP A 67 -1.38 -0.11 5.26
CA TRP A 67 -2.46 -1.02 5.64
C TRP A 67 -2.02 -1.96 6.75
N ASP A 68 -2.85 -2.11 7.77
CA ASP A 68 -2.66 -3.10 8.84
C ASP A 68 -3.57 -4.31 8.59
N LEU A 69 -2.96 -5.49 8.43
CA LEU A 69 -3.62 -6.77 8.20
C LEU A 69 -4.39 -7.28 9.42
N ARG A 70 -3.97 -6.90 10.64
CA ARG A 70 -4.63 -7.31 11.88
C ARG A 70 -5.93 -6.57 12.09
N THR A 71 -5.89 -5.24 11.97
CA THR A 71 -7.09 -4.39 12.12
C THR A 71 -7.92 -4.32 10.85
N LYS A 72 -7.37 -4.75 9.70
CA LYS A 72 -8.00 -4.66 8.37
C LYS A 72 -8.42 -3.23 8.05
N ALA A 73 -7.56 -2.29 8.40
CA ALA A 73 -7.77 -0.87 8.21
C ALA A 73 -6.48 -0.18 7.74
N ALA A 74 -6.64 0.95 7.08
CA ALA A 74 -5.51 1.81 6.75
C ALA A 74 -5.14 2.69 7.94
N GLU A 75 -3.90 2.53 8.39
CA GLU A 75 -3.34 3.21 9.55
C GLU A 75 -2.80 4.59 9.19
N ALA A 76 -2.15 4.71 8.03
CA ALA A 76 -1.69 5.99 7.50
C ALA A 76 -1.96 6.07 5.99
N ARG A 77 -2.21 7.30 5.52
CA ARG A 77 -2.50 7.61 4.12
C ARG A 77 -1.69 8.84 3.72
N PHE A 78 -1.10 8.77 2.55
CA PHE A 78 -0.28 9.83 1.98
C PHE A 78 -0.66 10.03 0.51
N LYS A 79 -0.41 11.23 0.00
CA LYS A 79 -0.66 11.57 -1.40
C LYS A 79 0.56 12.32 -1.93
N TYR A 80 1.13 11.80 -3.00
CA TYR A 80 2.27 12.39 -3.70
C TYR A 80 1.81 12.88 -5.07
N SER A 81 2.40 14.00 -5.52
CA SER A 81 2.14 14.57 -6.84
C SER A 81 2.84 13.81 -7.95
N ASP A 82 4.00 13.20 -7.65
CA ASP A 82 4.75 12.40 -8.61
C ASP A 82 4.76 10.92 -8.22
N VAL A 83 4.48 10.07 -9.21
CA VAL A 83 4.48 8.60 -9.07
C VAL A 83 5.91 8.06 -8.97
N SER A 84 6.89 8.77 -9.53
CA SER A 84 8.31 8.40 -9.46
C SER A 84 8.82 8.38 -8.01
N GLU A 85 8.27 9.24 -7.16
CA GLU A 85 8.59 9.32 -5.74
C GLU A 85 8.13 8.09 -4.96
N LEU A 86 7.10 7.36 -5.42
CA LEU A 86 6.60 6.17 -4.74
C LEU A 86 7.65 5.05 -4.68
N GLN A 87 8.42 4.87 -5.76
CA GLN A 87 9.50 3.87 -5.78
C GLN A 87 10.56 4.20 -4.74
N THR A 88 10.96 5.46 -4.67
CA THR A 88 11.91 5.97 -3.68
C THR A 88 11.37 5.73 -2.27
N VAL A 89 10.15 6.16 -1.96
CA VAL A 89 9.52 6.00 -0.64
C VAL A 89 9.48 4.53 -0.20
N VAL A 90 9.18 3.60 -1.11
CA VAL A 90 9.16 2.17 -0.78
C VAL A 90 10.56 1.61 -0.51
N VAL A 91 11.56 2.04 -1.28
CA VAL A 91 12.96 1.67 -1.01
C VAL A 91 13.36 2.12 0.39
N TRP A 92 13.04 3.35 0.77
CA TRP A 92 13.29 3.85 2.13
C TRP A 92 12.47 3.11 3.19
N PHE A 93 11.21 2.82 2.92
CA PHE A 93 10.32 2.08 3.84
C PHE A 93 10.90 0.71 4.20
N VAL A 94 11.44 -0.02 3.21
CA VAL A 94 12.04 -1.34 3.42
C VAL A 94 13.43 -1.24 4.06
N LEU A 95 14.25 -0.26 3.69
CA LEU A 95 15.62 -0.13 4.22
C LEU A 95 15.66 0.40 5.67
N PHE A 96 14.70 1.23 6.10
CA PHE A 96 14.71 1.88 7.42
C PHE A 96 13.67 1.32 8.39
N CYS A 97 13.39 0.01 8.32
CA CYS A 97 12.56 -0.70 9.31
C CYS A 97 11.08 -0.24 9.39
N GLY A 98 10.53 0.44 8.39
CA GLY A 98 9.09 0.68 8.28
C GLY A 98 8.43 1.46 9.42
N THR A 99 9.12 2.43 10.03
CA THR A 99 8.49 3.37 10.97
C THR A 99 7.73 4.47 10.20
N TYR A 100 6.57 4.92 10.73
CA TYR A 100 5.75 6.01 10.13
C TYR A 100 6.55 7.27 9.82
N GLN A 101 7.58 7.54 10.65
CA GLN A 101 8.49 8.67 10.47
C GLN A 101 9.34 8.59 9.20
N CYS A 102 9.69 7.40 8.69
CA CYS A 102 10.47 7.28 7.46
C CYS A 102 9.65 7.65 6.22
N VAL A 103 8.36 7.32 6.19
CA VAL A 103 7.47 7.71 5.09
C VAL A 103 7.19 9.21 5.13
N LEU A 104 7.02 9.77 6.34
CA LEU A 104 6.81 11.20 6.54
C LEU A 104 8.04 12.05 6.23
N GLY A 105 9.24 11.60 6.60
CA GLY A 105 10.48 12.36 6.44
C GLY A 105 10.84 12.67 4.98
N PHE A 106 10.35 11.87 4.03
CA PHE A 106 10.51 12.11 2.60
C PHE A 106 9.35 12.90 1.97
N ALA A 107 8.16 12.93 2.58
CA ALA A 107 7.00 13.65 2.04
C ALA A 107 7.07 15.18 2.25
N THR A 108 7.98 15.65 3.09
CA THR A 108 8.10 17.06 3.50
C THR A 108 9.34 17.77 2.96
N GLN A 109 10.04 17.22 1.96
CA GLN A 109 11.11 17.91 1.25
C GLN A 109 10.72 18.27 -0.17
#